data_AF-A0A661MNJ3-F1
#
_entry.id   AF-A0A661MNJ3-F1
#
_cell.length_a   1.000
_cell.length_b   1.000
_cell.length_c   1.000
_cell.angle_alpha   90.00
_cell.angle_beta   90.00
_cell.angle_gamma   90.00
#
_symmetry.space_group_name_H-M   'P 1'
#
loop_
_entity.id
_entity.type
_entity.pdbx_description
1 polymer ?
#
loop_
_entity_poly.entity_id
_entity_poly.type
_entity_poly.pdbx_seq_one_letter_code
_entity_poly.pdbx_strand_id
1 'polypeptide(L)'
;VADGIAVKSPGALTMELIRRHVDDIVLVREEDVEQAIFMLAEIEKTVVEGAGAAGVAAVIRHKDRFQGQDVGTILCGGNIDMMTLSSVLQRGMVRSHRLVRIEVEVPDTPGALGQVAQLVGELHSNIMEIIHHRAFGASSARAAIVDMVLQLRGEEEAEHVLDALRAHGFNARLVD
;
A
#
# COMPACT_ATOMS: atom_id res chain seq x y z
N VAL A 1 -10.02 -3.35 -10.88
CA VAL A 1 -9.03 -2.29 -11.27
C VAL A 1 -8.84 -2.13 -12.79
N ALA A 2 -9.06 -3.17 -13.62
CA ALA A 2 -8.76 -3.13 -15.06
C ALA A 2 -10.01 -3.29 -15.94
N ASP A 3 -10.90 -2.30 -15.93
CA ASP A 3 -12.20 -2.41 -16.59
C ASP A 3 -12.12 -2.47 -18.12
N GLY A 4 -11.11 -1.82 -18.72
CA GLY A 4 -10.88 -1.83 -20.16
C GLY A 4 -10.58 -3.21 -20.77
N ILE A 5 -10.25 -4.20 -19.93
CA ILE A 5 -10.02 -5.60 -20.34
C ILE A 5 -10.99 -6.57 -19.66
N ALA A 6 -12.02 -6.07 -18.98
CA ALA A 6 -13.07 -6.88 -18.34
C ALA A 6 -14.13 -7.35 -19.36
N VAL A 7 -13.71 -8.16 -20.33
CA VAL A 7 -14.57 -8.66 -21.41
C VAL A 7 -15.10 -10.07 -21.12
N LYS A 8 -16.36 -10.34 -21.50
CA LYS A 8 -17.00 -11.67 -21.29
C LYS A 8 -16.37 -12.75 -22.17
N SER A 9 -16.11 -12.42 -23.44
CA SER A 9 -15.54 -13.32 -24.42
C SER A 9 -14.64 -12.53 -25.38
N PRO A 10 -13.47 -13.06 -25.77
CA PRO A 10 -12.66 -12.46 -26.82
C PRO A 10 -13.38 -12.43 -28.17
N GLY A 11 -13.06 -11.43 -28.99
CA GLY A 11 -13.59 -11.33 -30.36
C GLY A 11 -13.09 -12.48 -31.25
N ALA A 12 -13.94 -12.95 -32.16
CA ALA A 12 -13.60 -14.09 -33.03
C ALA A 12 -12.39 -13.81 -33.94
N LEU A 13 -12.35 -12.62 -34.56
CA LEU A 13 -11.28 -12.22 -35.47
C LEU A 13 -9.93 -12.05 -34.74
N THR A 14 -9.93 -11.39 -33.58
CA THR A 14 -8.70 -11.16 -32.81
C THR A 14 -8.18 -12.46 -32.19
N MET A 15 -9.07 -13.36 -31.79
CA MET A 15 -8.68 -14.69 -31.30
C MET A 15 -7.94 -15.51 -32.37
N GLU A 16 -8.32 -15.40 -33.64
CA GLU A 16 -7.56 -16.05 -34.72
C GLU A 16 -6.14 -15.48 -34.86
N LEU A 17 -5.99 -14.15 -34.76
CA LEU A 17 -4.68 -13.51 -34.77
C LEU A 17 -3.82 -13.91 -33.57
N ILE A 18 -4.42 -13.97 -32.38
CA ILE A 18 -3.75 -14.42 -31.15
C ILE A 18 -3.19 -15.83 -31.35
N ARG A 19 -3.99 -16.78 -31.85
CA ARG A 19 -3.54 -18.16 -32.08
C ARG A 19 -2.38 -18.29 -33.07
N ARG A 20 -2.21 -17.32 -33.98
CA ARG A 20 -1.17 -17.34 -35.01
C ARG A 20 0.11 -16.62 -34.60
N HIS A 21 0.01 -15.61 -33.73
CA HIS A 21 1.09 -14.65 -33.50
C HIS A 21 1.50 -14.47 -32.04
N VAL A 22 0.68 -14.93 -31.08
CA VAL A 22 1.01 -14.82 -29.65
C VAL A 22 1.66 -16.13 -29.20
N ASP A 23 2.91 -16.04 -28.74
CA ASP A 23 3.67 -17.20 -28.26
C ASP A 23 3.13 -17.72 -26.92
N ASP A 24 2.63 -16.82 -26.06
CA ASP A 24 2.19 -17.19 -24.71
C ASP A 24 1.22 -16.16 -24.09
N ILE A 25 0.41 -16.62 -23.13
CA ILE A 25 -0.51 -15.79 -22.34
C ILE A 25 -0.24 -16.03 -20.85
N VAL A 26 0.12 -14.96 -20.15
CA VAL A 26 0.34 -14.99 -18.70
C VAL A 26 -0.81 -14.32 -17.95
N LEU A 27 -1.08 -14.82 -16.75
CA LEU A 27 -2.10 -14.27 -15.86
C LEU A 27 -1.47 -13.39 -14.77
N VAL A 28 -2.19 -12.36 -14.40
CA VAL A 28 -1.89 -11.46 -13.26
C VAL A 28 -3.12 -11.33 -12.38
N ARG A 29 -2.92 -11.01 -11.10
CA ARG A 29 -3.98 -10.65 -10.16
C ARG A 29 -4.20 -9.14 -10.19
N GLU A 30 -5.35 -8.70 -9.69
CA GLU A 30 -5.63 -7.28 -9.50
C GLU A 30 -4.57 -6.59 -8.63
N GLU A 31 -4.09 -7.25 -7.57
CA GLU A 31 -3.04 -6.73 -6.70
C GLU A 31 -1.73 -6.42 -7.44
N ASP A 32 -1.42 -7.20 -8.48
CA ASP A 32 -0.20 -7.01 -9.28
C ASP A 32 -0.39 -5.81 -10.23
N VAL A 33 -1.62 -5.61 -10.73
CA VAL A 33 -1.99 -4.43 -11.54
C VAL A 33 -1.96 -3.17 -10.70
N GLU A 34 -2.49 -3.19 -9.48
CA GLU A 34 -2.41 -2.07 -8.55
C GLU A 34 -0.96 -1.71 -8.23
N GLN A 35 -0.11 -2.71 -7.99
CA GLN A 35 1.32 -2.49 -7.77
C GLN A 35 1.99 -1.86 -9.00
N ALA A 36 1.63 -2.29 -10.21
CA ALA A 36 2.16 -1.70 -11.45
C ALA A 36 1.72 -0.24 -11.62
N ILE A 37 0.45 0.10 -11.38
CA ILE A 37 -0.04 1.48 -11.40
C ILE A 37 0.72 2.33 -10.38
N PHE A 38 0.88 1.81 -9.16
CA PHE A 38 1.61 2.49 -8.10
C PHE A 38 3.05 2.79 -8.51
N MET A 39 3.78 1.79 -9.02
CA MET A 39 5.16 1.95 -9.47
C MET A 39 5.29 2.92 -10.64
N LEU A 40 4.38 2.87 -11.63
CA LEU A 40 4.37 3.79 -12.76
C LEU A 40 4.14 5.25 -12.31
N ALA A 41 3.22 5.47 -11.38
CA ALA A 41 2.96 6.79 -10.82
C ALA A 41 4.13 7.29 -9.95
N GLU A 42 4.76 6.39 -9.21
CA GLU A 42 5.85 6.72 -8.29
C GLU A 42 7.17 6.99 -9.02
N ILE A 43 7.58 6.08 -9.90
CA ILE A 43 8.90 6.08 -10.52
C ILE A 43 8.84 6.89 -11.81
N GLU A 44 7.97 6.48 -12.72
CA GLU A 44 7.86 7.06 -14.08
C GLU A 44 6.99 8.33 -14.12
N LYS A 45 6.35 8.70 -13.02
CA LYS A 45 5.41 9.83 -12.91
C LYS A 45 4.30 9.78 -13.97
N THR A 46 3.92 8.57 -14.38
CA THR A 46 2.94 8.35 -15.45
C THR A 46 1.66 7.76 -14.87
N VAL A 47 0.53 8.39 -15.17
CA VAL A 47 -0.80 7.92 -14.76
C VAL A 47 -1.34 6.96 -15.80
N VAL A 48 -1.66 5.73 -15.40
CA VAL A 48 -2.09 4.64 -16.27
C VAL A 48 -3.31 3.95 -15.67
N GLU A 49 -4.24 3.52 -16.51
CA GLU A 49 -5.38 2.69 -16.08
C GLU A 49 -4.98 1.21 -15.90
N GLY A 50 -5.85 0.40 -15.28
CA GLY A 50 -5.52 -1.00 -15.02
C GLY A 50 -5.20 -1.84 -16.26
N ALA A 51 -5.88 -1.59 -17.38
CA ALA A 51 -5.56 -2.27 -18.65
C ALA A 51 -4.16 -1.90 -19.16
N GLY A 52 -3.81 -0.61 -19.12
CA GLY A 52 -2.49 -0.13 -19.55
C GLY A 52 -1.35 -0.59 -18.64
N ALA A 53 -1.62 -0.85 -17.36
CA ALA A 53 -0.64 -1.34 -16.41
C ALA A 53 -0.46 -2.88 -16.45
N ALA A 54 -1.33 -3.62 -17.14
CA ALA A 54 -1.33 -5.09 -17.13
C ALA A 54 -0.01 -5.73 -17.63
N GLY A 55 0.64 -5.11 -18.62
CA GLY A 55 1.94 -5.57 -19.11
C GLY A 55 3.04 -5.45 -18.05
N VAL A 56 3.11 -4.31 -17.36
CA VAL A 56 4.07 -4.09 -16.25
C VAL A 56 3.78 -5.02 -15.08
N ALA A 57 2.48 -5.24 -14.77
CA ALA A 57 2.06 -6.19 -13.75
C ALA A 57 2.55 -7.62 -14.06
N ALA A 58 2.52 -8.03 -15.33
CA ALA A 58 3.00 -9.33 -15.76
C ALA A 58 4.52 -9.46 -15.55
N VAL A 59 5.28 -8.41 -15.85
CA VAL A 59 6.74 -8.38 -15.63
C VAL A 59 7.07 -8.48 -14.15
N ILE A 60 6.36 -7.75 -13.29
CA ILE A 60 6.56 -7.78 -11.83
C ILE A 60 6.25 -9.17 -11.28
N ARG A 61 5.07 -9.73 -11.63
CA ARG A 61 4.62 -11.03 -11.11
C ARG A 61 5.51 -12.18 -11.56
N HIS A 62 5.95 -12.16 -12.82
CA HIS A 62 6.74 -13.23 -13.43
C HIS A 62 8.20 -12.81 -13.58
N LYS A 63 8.75 -12.12 -12.58
CA LYS A 63 10.11 -11.56 -12.60
C LYS A 63 11.17 -12.55 -13.06
N ASP A 64 11.14 -13.78 -12.56
CA ASP A 64 12.14 -14.81 -12.88
C ASP A 64 12.18 -15.15 -14.37
N ARG A 65 11.05 -15.03 -15.07
CA ARG A 65 10.97 -15.27 -16.52
C ARG A 65 11.62 -14.15 -17.34
N PHE A 66 11.58 -12.92 -16.84
CA PHE A 66 11.99 -11.72 -17.57
C PHE A 66 13.33 -11.14 -17.06
N GLN A 67 13.91 -11.72 -16.01
CA GLN A 67 15.14 -11.24 -15.43
C GLN A 67 16.29 -11.25 -16.44
N GLY A 68 16.97 -10.11 -16.57
CA GLY A 68 18.11 -9.93 -17.49
C GLY A 68 17.71 -9.80 -18.96
N GLN A 69 16.43 -9.66 -19.27
CA GLN A 69 15.93 -9.43 -20.63
C GLN A 69 15.52 -7.97 -20.83
N ASP A 70 15.62 -7.49 -22.06
CA ASP A 70 15.02 -6.22 -22.46
C ASP A 70 13.54 -6.45 -22.77
N VAL A 71 12.65 -5.86 -21.96
CA VAL A 71 11.20 -6.05 -22.07
C VAL A 71 10.50 -4.74 -22.36
N GLY A 72 9.69 -4.71 -23.42
CA GLY A 72 8.81 -3.60 -23.77
C GLY A 72 7.35 -3.91 -23.44
N THR A 73 6.66 -2.97 -22.79
CA THR A 73 5.21 -3.07 -22.50
C THR A 73 4.47 -1.87 -23.06
N ILE A 74 3.23 -2.06 -23.49
CA ILE A 74 2.38 -0.99 -24.00
C ILE A 74 1.52 -0.42 -22.87
N LEU A 75 1.67 0.87 -22.58
CA LEU A 75 0.78 1.62 -21.70
C LEU A 75 -0.41 2.11 -22.51
N CYS A 76 -1.44 1.27 -22.67
CA CYS A 76 -2.49 1.49 -23.67
C CYS A 76 -3.55 2.54 -23.30
N GLY A 77 -3.60 3.02 -22.05
CA GLY A 77 -4.62 3.96 -21.60
C GLY A 77 -4.32 4.58 -20.24
N GLY A 78 -4.83 5.79 -20.02
CA GLY A 78 -4.65 6.59 -18.80
C GLY A 78 -5.96 7.09 -18.21
N ASN A 79 -7.10 6.55 -18.63
CA ASN A 79 -8.43 6.99 -18.20
C ASN A 79 -8.83 6.35 -16.86
N ILE A 80 -7.98 6.53 -15.85
CA ILE A 80 -8.24 6.05 -14.49
C ILE A 80 -9.05 7.10 -13.72
N ASP A 81 -10.09 6.64 -13.03
CA ASP A 81 -10.84 7.48 -12.10
C ASP A 81 -9.95 7.95 -10.93
N MET A 82 -10.10 9.21 -10.51
CA MET A 82 -9.24 9.83 -9.50
C MET A 82 -9.40 9.18 -8.11
N MET A 83 -10.60 8.69 -7.77
CA MET A 83 -10.80 7.96 -6.51
C MET A 83 -10.10 6.61 -6.55
N THR A 84 -10.18 5.92 -7.69
CA THR A 84 -9.45 4.65 -7.92
C THR A 84 -7.94 4.86 -7.83
N LEU A 85 -7.39 5.87 -8.51
CA LEU A 85 -5.98 6.20 -8.43
C LEU A 85 -5.55 6.50 -7.00
N SER A 86 -6.28 7.38 -6.29
CA SER A 86 -5.99 7.70 -4.89
C SER A 86 -5.96 6.45 -4.01
N SER A 87 -6.95 5.57 -4.18
CA SER A 87 -7.07 4.33 -3.43
C SER A 87 -5.90 3.36 -3.69
N VAL A 88 -5.47 3.23 -4.95
CA VAL A 88 -4.29 2.43 -5.33
C VAL A 88 -3.01 3.03 -4.75
N LEU A 89 -2.84 4.35 -4.82
CA LEU A 89 -1.67 5.03 -4.26
C LEU A 89 -1.60 4.84 -2.73
N GLN A 90 -2.72 4.97 -2.02
CA GLN A 90 -2.78 4.72 -0.59
C GLN A 90 -2.41 3.28 -0.24
N ARG A 91 -2.96 2.28 -0.95
CA ARG A 91 -2.58 0.86 -0.73
C ARG A 91 -1.10 0.61 -1.01
N GLY A 92 -0.53 1.23 -2.04
CA GLY A 92 0.90 1.15 -2.33
C GLY A 92 1.78 1.76 -1.22
N MET A 93 1.33 2.87 -0.62
CA MET A 93 1.99 3.47 0.55
C MET A 93 1.95 2.55 1.78
N VAL A 94 0.83 1.85 2.00
CA VAL A 94 0.71 0.85 3.08
C VAL A 94 1.66 -0.33 2.84
N ARG A 95 1.65 -0.92 1.64
CA ARG A 95 2.53 -2.05 1.27
C ARG A 95 4.03 -1.72 1.33
N SER A 96 4.39 -0.45 1.17
CA SER A 96 5.78 0.02 1.27
C SER A 96 6.15 0.52 2.67
N HIS A 97 5.30 0.30 3.68
CA HIS A 97 5.49 0.76 5.07
C HIS A 97 5.68 2.28 5.22
N ARG A 98 5.20 3.06 4.23
CA ARG A 98 5.22 4.54 4.28
C ARG A 98 3.93 5.15 4.82
N LEU A 99 2.91 4.31 5.00
CA LEU A 99 1.71 4.63 5.74
C LEU A 99 1.41 3.44 6.64
N VAL A 100 1.56 3.60 7.96
CA VAL A 100 1.39 2.49 8.92
C VAL A 100 0.37 2.87 9.98
N ARG A 101 -0.36 1.87 10.47
CA ARG A 101 -1.20 2.02 11.65
C ARG A 101 -0.50 1.38 12.85
N ILE A 102 -0.37 2.14 13.93
CA ILE A 102 0.21 1.68 15.19
C ILE A 102 -0.84 1.85 16.28
N GLU A 103 -1.02 0.79 17.07
CA GLU A 103 -1.83 0.81 18.28
C GLU A 103 -0.88 0.91 19.48
N VAL A 104 -1.18 1.86 20.39
CA VAL A 104 -0.41 2.09 21.61
C VAL A 104 -1.34 2.05 22.81
N GLU A 105 -1.04 1.21 23.80
CA GLU A 105 -1.67 1.28 25.11
C GLU A 105 -1.03 2.40 25.93
N VAL A 106 -1.86 3.36 26.33
CA VAL A 106 -1.44 4.57 27.04
C VAL A 106 -2.10 4.61 28.42
N PRO A 107 -1.35 4.80 29.52
CA PRO A 107 -1.93 4.98 30.84
C PRO A 107 -2.92 6.16 30.88
N ASP A 108 -4.04 6.00 31.59
CA ASP A 108 -5.04 7.08 31.80
C ASP A 108 -4.54 8.06 32.88
N THR A 109 -3.44 8.75 32.57
CA THR A 109 -2.80 9.77 33.39
C THR A 109 -2.51 11.02 32.57
N PRO A 110 -2.64 12.23 33.16
CA PRO A 110 -2.35 13.47 32.44
C PRO A 110 -0.97 13.46 31.78
N GLY A 111 -0.91 13.84 30.50
CA GLY A 111 0.33 13.97 29.74
C GLY A 111 0.79 12.70 29.01
N ALA A 112 0.21 11.52 29.27
CA ALA A 112 0.67 10.27 28.67
C ALA A 112 0.54 10.25 27.13
N LEU A 113 -0.59 10.71 26.57
CA LEU A 113 -0.74 10.89 25.12
C LEU A 113 0.25 11.93 24.56
N GLY A 114 0.54 12.98 25.34
CA GLY A 114 1.52 14.00 24.96
C GLY A 114 2.93 13.43 24.83
N GLN A 115 3.31 12.49 25.71
CA GLN A 115 4.60 11.80 25.63
C GLN A 115 4.69 10.92 24.38
N VAL A 116 3.63 10.17 24.04
CA VAL A 116 3.57 9.38 22.80
C VAL A 116 3.73 10.28 21.57
N ALA A 117 2.94 11.36 21.49
CA ALA A 117 3.01 12.30 20.36
C ALA A 117 4.39 12.99 20.27
N GLN A 118 4.99 13.34 21.41
CA GLN A 118 6.33 13.91 21.46
C GLN A 118 7.38 12.94 20.92
N LEU A 119 7.34 11.68 21.35
CA LEU A 119 8.31 10.67 20.93
C LEU A 119 8.23 10.39 19.43
N VAL A 120 7.02 10.30 18.88
CA VAL A 120 6.82 10.17 17.43
C VAL A 120 7.34 11.41 16.69
N GLY A 121 7.12 12.62 17.24
CA GLY A 121 7.62 13.87 16.66
C GLY A 121 9.15 14.00 16.69
N GLU A 122 9.81 13.52 17.74
CA GLU A 122 11.29 13.48 17.87
C GLU A 122 11.94 12.57 16.83
N LEU A 123 11.22 11.55 16.37
CA LEU A 123 11.65 10.68 15.27
C LEU A 123 11.34 11.25 13.88
N HIS A 124 10.80 12.47 13.82
CA HIS A 124 10.39 13.16 12.58
C HIS A 124 9.33 12.42 11.75
N SER A 125 8.59 11.50 12.38
CA SER A 125 7.47 10.80 11.77
C SER A 125 6.21 11.67 11.82
N ASN A 126 5.47 11.72 10.70
CA ASN A 126 4.29 12.57 10.60
C ASN A 126 3.04 11.80 11.04
N ILE A 127 2.28 12.34 11.99
CA ILE A 127 1.02 11.74 12.44
C ILE A 127 -0.12 12.26 11.57
N MET A 128 -0.74 11.37 10.80
CA MET A 128 -1.87 11.70 9.92
C MET A 128 -3.20 11.69 10.66
N GLU A 129 -3.38 10.72 11.56
CA GLU A 129 -4.61 10.52 12.31
C GLU A 129 -4.27 9.98 13.69
N ILE A 130 -5.03 10.42 14.70
CA ILE A 130 -5.02 9.86 16.05
C ILE A 130 -6.46 9.59 16.45
N ILE A 131 -6.76 8.33 16.77
CA ILE A 131 -8.02 7.95 17.38
C ILE A 131 -7.73 7.43 18.78
N HIS A 132 -8.38 8.05 19.76
CA HIS A 132 -8.22 7.69 21.16
C HIS A 132 -9.50 7.05 21.67
N HIS A 133 -9.41 5.75 21.96
CA HIS A 133 -10.51 4.95 22.47
C HIS A 133 -10.30 4.64 23.96
N ARG A 134 -11.33 4.89 24.76
CA ARG A 134 -11.40 4.29 26.09
C ARG A 134 -12.07 2.94 25.95
N ALA A 135 -11.39 1.87 26.35
CA ALA A 135 -12.04 0.57 26.50
C ALA A 135 -13.04 0.66 27.66
N PHE A 136 -14.34 0.76 27.35
CA PHE A 136 -15.38 0.53 28.36
C PHE A 136 -15.48 -0.99 28.61
N GLY A 137 -14.58 -1.53 29.41
CA GLY A 137 -14.49 -2.97 29.72
C GLY A 137 -13.90 -3.22 31.11
N ALA A 138 -14.53 -4.12 31.86
CA ALA A 138 -14.40 -4.32 33.31
C ALA A 138 -13.07 -4.94 33.81
N SER A 139 -11.94 -4.77 33.11
CA SER A 139 -10.65 -5.38 33.51
C SER A 139 -9.44 -4.44 33.45
N SER A 140 -9.53 -3.26 32.84
CA SER A 140 -8.44 -2.28 32.80
C SER A 140 -8.97 -0.84 32.80
N ALA A 141 -9.64 -0.42 33.87
CA ALA A 141 -10.12 0.96 34.04
C ALA A 141 -8.99 2.04 34.14
N ARG A 142 -7.76 1.77 33.68
CA ARG A 142 -6.57 2.63 33.81
C ARG A 142 -5.71 2.77 32.54
N ALA A 143 -6.11 2.17 31.42
CA ALA A 143 -5.38 2.31 30.16
C ALA A 143 -6.35 2.64 29.03
N ALA A 144 -5.94 3.53 28.14
CA ALA A 144 -6.63 3.87 26.92
C ALA A 144 -5.83 3.36 25.72
N ILE A 145 -6.53 3.08 24.62
CA ILE A 145 -5.92 2.65 23.37
C ILE A 145 -5.85 3.86 22.44
N VAL A 146 -4.67 4.10 21.90
CA VAL A 146 -4.41 5.16 20.94
C VAL A 146 -4.00 4.51 19.62
N ASP A 147 -4.86 4.62 18.62
CA ASP A 147 -4.59 4.24 17.25
C ASP A 147 -4.03 5.45 16.52
N MET A 148 -2.86 5.30 15.90
CA MET A 148 -2.23 6.35 15.11
C MET A 148 -1.96 5.85 13.70
N VAL A 149 -2.30 6.67 12.71
CA VAL A 149 -1.82 6.48 11.34
C VAL A 149 -0.62 7.38 11.14
N LEU A 150 0.55 6.78 10.88
CA LEU A 150 1.80 7.48 10.67
C LEU A 150 2.19 7.44 9.21
N GLN A 151 2.67 8.57 8.70
CA GLN A 151 3.39 8.65 7.43
C GLN A 151 4.89 8.60 7.70
N LEU A 152 5.54 7.62 7.10
CA LEU A 152 6.94 7.27 7.30
C LEU A 152 7.70 7.24 5.97
N ARG A 153 9.03 7.12 6.04
CA ARG A 153 9.93 6.98 4.89
C ARG A 153 10.11 5.55 4.43
N GLY A 154 9.79 4.57 5.28
CA GLY A 154 9.85 3.14 4.97
C GLY A 154 9.86 2.29 6.24
N GLU A 155 10.10 1.00 6.04
CA GLU A 155 10.00 -0.05 7.06
C GLU A 155 10.95 0.17 8.26
N GLU A 156 12.20 0.58 8.02
CA GLU A 156 13.17 0.85 9.09
C GLU A 156 12.68 1.93 10.08
N GLU A 157 12.00 2.97 9.59
CA GLU A 157 11.45 4.02 10.45
C GLU A 157 10.28 3.50 11.30
N ALA A 158 9.47 2.59 10.73
CA ALA A 158 8.36 1.98 11.46
C ALA A 158 8.87 1.18 12.68
N GLU A 159 9.92 0.39 12.48
CA GLU A 159 10.58 -0.36 13.56
C GLU A 159 11.16 0.58 14.61
N HIS A 160 11.87 1.63 14.19
CA HIS A 160 12.43 2.63 15.12
C HIS A 160 11.36 3.31 15.99
N VAL A 161 10.19 3.65 15.42
CA VAL A 161 9.08 4.24 16.17
C VAL A 161 8.55 3.28 17.23
N LEU A 162 8.34 2.01 16.87
CA LEU A 162 7.85 0.98 17.81
C LEU A 162 8.83 0.74 18.94
N ASP A 163 10.12 0.63 18.62
CA ASP A 163 11.16 0.37 19.61
C ASP A 163 11.36 1.54 20.56
N ALA A 164 11.29 2.78 20.06
CA ALA A 164 11.30 3.96 20.91
C ALA A 164 10.12 3.96 21.89
N LEU A 165 8.90 3.70 21.42
CA LEU A 165 7.71 3.64 22.27
C LEU A 165 7.84 2.56 23.35
N ARG A 166 8.32 1.36 22.98
CA ARG A 166 8.56 0.24 23.92
C ARG A 166 9.64 0.57 24.94
N ALA A 167 10.73 1.21 24.53
CA ALA A 167 11.79 1.65 25.43
C ALA A 167 11.30 2.66 26.49
N HIS A 168 10.24 3.42 26.19
CA HIS A 168 9.58 4.34 27.12
C HIS A 168 8.44 3.70 27.92
N GLY A 169 8.27 2.37 27.84
CA GLY A 169 7.31 1.62 28.64
C GLY A 169 5.89 1.56 28.07
N PHE A 170 5.69 2.00 26.82
CA PHE A 170 4.41 1.84 26.12
C PHE A 170 4.33 0.47 25.45
N ASN A 171 3.16 -0.17 25.51
CA ASN A 171 2.90 -1.35 24.69
C ASN A 171 2.45 -0.88 23.30
N ALA A 172 3.31 -1.04 22.29
CA ALA A 172 3.06 -0.58 20.92
C ALA A 172 3.24 -1.71 19.89
N ARG A 173 2.29 -1.79 18.96
CA ARG A 173 2.29 -2.79 17.87
C ARG A 173 1.79 -2.20 16.55
N LEU A 174 2.27 -2.75 15.45
CA LEU A 174 1.65 -2.51 14.14
C LEU A 174 0.29 -3.18 14.07
N VAL A 175 -0.59 -2.59 13.28
CA VAL A 175 -1.90 -3.12 12.96
C VAL A 175 -2.05 -3.17 11.45
N ASP A 176 -2.40 -4.33 10.93
CA ASP A 176 -2.70 -4.55 9.52
C ASP A 176 -3.92 -3.75 9.05
#